data_AF-A0A0M3K4V2-F1
#
_entry.id   AF-A0A0M3K4V2-F1
#
_cell.length_a   1.000
_cell.length_b   1.000
_cell.length_c   1.000
_cell.angle_alpha   90.00
_cell.angle_beta   90.00
_cell.angle_gamma   90.00
#
_symmetry.space_group_name_H-M   'P 1'
#
loop_
_entity.id
_entity.type
_entity.pdbx_description
1 polymer ?
#
loop_
_entity_poly.entity_id
_entity_poly.type
_entity_poly.pdbx_seq_one_letter_code
_entity_poly.pdbx_strand_id
1 'polypeptide(L)'
;MTSENSTDGSASFKNLPIVNEEIRSDSFTYKLLDEIGQGGFGIVFESEHLKRKCAIKVEKYRKSTLNIEADVMLAAERRNCEHICRIIDYGNKKPEYTFIVMPLLGKDLQTLRFEQLNRHFSLSTSIILAVQTLNAIHELHRYFIVITFMMYSYYYYCYYC
;
A
#
# COMPACT_ATOMS: atom_id res chain seq x y z
N MET A 1 22.85 39.91 -0.24
CA MET A 1 22.94 38.57 0.38
C MET A 1 21.72 37.81 -0.10
N THR A 2 21.95 36.90 -1.03
CA THR A 2 20.94 36.27 -1.88
C THR A 2 20.07 35.28 -1.11
N SER A 3 18.77 35.40 -1.34
CA SER A 3 17.75 34.37 -1.13
C SER A 3 18.02 33.16 -2.01
N GLU A 4 18.03 31.95 -1.45
CA GLU A 4 17.94 30.69 -2.19
C GLU A 4 16.79 29.84 -1.69
N ASN A 5 16.09 29.29 -2.67
CA ASN A 5 14.72 28.80 -2.64
C ASN A 5 14.59 27.36 -2.11
N SER A 6 13.48 27.16 -1.42
CA SER A 6 12.84 25.89 -1.15
C SER A 6 12.26 25.26 -2.44
N THR A 7 13.03 24.40 -3.12
CA THR A 7 12.51 23.54 -4.21
C THR A 7 13.33 22.26 -4.32
N ASP A 8 13.02 21.21 -3.56
CA ASP A 8 13.57 19.87 -3.84
C ASP A 8 12.61 18.68 -3.55
N GLY A 9 11.45 18.92 -2.93
CA GLY A 9 10.45 17.86 -2.68
C GLY A 9 9.46 17.60 -3.83
N SER A 10 9.28 18.54 -4.76
CA SER A 10 8.19 18.49 -5.75
C SER A 10 8.51 17.70 -7.03
N ALA A 11 9.80 17.41 -7.29
CA ALA A 11 10.20 16.68 -8.50
C ALA A 11 9.87 15.17 -8.42
N SER A 12 9.82 14.59 -7.21
CA SER A 12 9.68 13.14 -7.02
C SER A 12 8.28 12.61 -7.34
N PHE A 13 7.24 13.44 -7.29
CA PHE A 13 5.84 13.02 -7.50
C PHE A 13 5.20 13.62 -8.76
N LYS A 14 5.99 14.31 -9.59
CA LYS A 14 5.55 14.83 -10.89
C LYS A 14 4.97 13.70 -11.75
N ASN A 15 3.79 13.92 -12.33
CA ASN A 15 2.97 12.98 -13.13
C ASN A 15 2.25 11.87 -12.34
N LEU A 16 2.11 12.02 -11.02
CA LEU A 16 1.13 11.24 -10.27
C LEU A 16 -0.23 11.98 -10.23
N PRO A 17 -1.34 11.25 -10.03
CA PRO A 17 -2.65 11.85 -9.83
C PRO A 17 -2.66 12.84 -8.67
N ILE A 18 -3.56 13.81 -8.75
CA ILE A 18 -3.80 14.79 -7.67
C ILE A 18 -5.23 14.66 -7.13
N VAL A 19 -5.45 15.23 -5.95
CA VAL A 19 -6.78 15.27 -5.33
C VAL A 19 -7.82 15.88 -6.28
N ASN A 20 -9.04 15.31 -6.28
CA ASN A 20 -10.16 15.57 -7.19
C ASN A 20 -10.06 14.94 -8.59
N GLU A 21 -8.97 14.24 -8.94
CA GLU A 21 -8.92 13.41 -10.14
C GLU A 21 -9.62 12.06 -9.94
N GLU A 22 -9.78 11.33 -11.05
CA GLU A 22 -10.31 9.97 -11.07
C GLU A 22 -9.22 8.97 -11.48
N ILE A 23 -9.15 7.85 -10.78
CA ILE A 23 -8.39 6.67 -11.19
C ILE A 23 -9.36 5.61 -11.70
N ARG A 24 -9.04 5.02 -12.87
CA ARG A 24 -9.84 3.98 -13.50
C ARG A 24 -9.08 2.67 -13.49
N SER A 25 -9.68 1.64 -12.92
CA SER A 25 -9.31 0.25 -13.17
C SER A 25 -10.14 -0.31 -14.32
N ASP A 26 -9.91 -1.59 -14.63
CA ASP A 26 -10.72 -2.31 -15.63
C ASP A 26 -12.19 -2.47 -15.20
N SER A 27 -12.46 -2.40 -13.90
CA SER A 27 -13.79 -2.67 -13.32
C SER A 27 -14.49 -1.40 -12.81
N PHE A 28 -13.73 -0.45 -12.25
CA PHE A 28 -14.30 0.63 -11.45
C PHE A 28 -13.58 1.96 -11.67
N THR A 29 -14.28 3.05 -11.35
CA THR A 29 -13.73 4.41 -11.31
C THR A 29 -13.78 4.93 -9.88
N TYR A 30 -12.67 5.44 -9.40
CA TYR A 30 -12.47 5.93 -8.04
C TYR A 30 -12.15 7.42 -8.07
N LYS A 31 -12.85 8.20 -7.25
CA LYS A 31 -12.57 9.62 -7.07
C LYS A 31 -11.57 9.82 -5.94
N LEU A 32 -10.49 10.56 -6.19
CA LEU A 32 -9.50 10.93 -5.19
C LEU A 32 -10.02 12.10 -4.33
N LEU A 33 -10.12 11.91 -3.02
CA LEU A 33 -10.72 12.88 -2.10
C LEU A 33 -9.70 13.67 -1.31
N ASP A 34 -8.69 13.00 -0.75
CA ASP A 34 -7.64 13.64 0.04
C ASP A 34 -6.34 12.82 0.00
N GLU A 35 -5.21 13.45 0.29
CA GLU A 35 -3.93 12.78 0.46
C GLU A 35 -3.73 12.42 1.94
N ILE A 36 -3.71 11.12 2.25
CA ILE A 36 -3.63 10.62 3.63
C ILE A 36 -2.25 10.08 3.99
N GLY A 37 -1.33 9.98 3.02
CA GLY A 37 0.03 9.57 3.29
C GLY A 37 0.96 9.78 2.11
N GLN A 38 2.16 10.28 2.39
CA GLN A 38 3.22 10.47 1.40
C GLN A 38 4.51 9.83 1.88
N GLY A 39 5.16 9.05 1.02
CA GLY A 39 6.42 8.39 1.35
C GLY A 39 7.35 8.27 0.16
N GLY A 40 8.52 7.66 0.37
CA GLY A 40 9.54 7.52 -0.68
C GLY A 40 9.08 6.69 -1.90
N PHE A 41 8.09 5.83 -1.73
CA PHE A 41 7.59 4.93 -2.77
C PHE A 41 6.45 5.56 -3.59
N GLY A 42 5.62 6.41 -2.98
CA GLY A 42 4.41 6.91 -3.61
C GLY A 42 3.51 7.73 -2.68
N ILE A 43 2.27 7.90 -3.11
CA ILE A 43 1.22 8.66 -2.41
C ILE A 43 0.05 7.73 -2.11
N VAL A 44 -0.57 7.89 -0.94
CA VAL A 44 -1.80 7.21 -0.54
C VAL A 44 -2.91 8.25 -0.46
N PHE A 45 -3.99 8.01 -1.21
CA PHE A 45 -5.18 8.85 -1.23
C PHE A 45 -6.32 8.19 -0.48
N GLU A 46 -7.09 8.97 0.27
CA GLU A 46 -8.49 8.62 0.56
C GLU A 46 -9.29 8.77 -0.73
N SER A 47 -10.14 7.80 -1.03
CA SER A 47 -10.90 7.74 -2.27
C SER A 47 -12.30 7.19 -2.05
N GLU A 48 -13.18 7.41 -3.02
CA GLU A 48 -14.55 6.92 -2.96
C GLU A 48 -14.98 6.27 -4.28
N HIS A 49 -15.67 5.14 -4.16
CA HIS A 49 -16.38 4.48 -5.25
C HIS A 49 -17.77 4.06 -4.77
N LEU A 50 -18.82 4.44 -5.50
CA LEU A 50 -20.22 4.13 -5.16
C LEU A 50 -20.58 4.44 -3.69
N LYS A 51 -20.14 5.59 -3.16
CA LYS A 51 -20.33 6.01 -1.76
C LYS A 51 -19.63 5.13 -0.71
N ARG A 52 -18.68 4.28 -1.13
CA ARG A 52 -17.82 3.51 -0.23
C ARG A 52 -16.41 4.09 -0.26
N LYS A 53 -15.88 4.38 0.93
CA LYS A 53 -14.53 4.89 1.09
C LYS A 53 -13.49 3.76 0.98
N CYS A 54 -12.38 4.07 0.34
CA CYS A 54 -11.20 3.21 0.21
C CYS A 54 -9.92 4.05 0.30
N ALA A 55 -8.78 3.37 0.42
CA ALA A 55 -7.47 3.97 0.27
C ALA A 55 -6.85 3.50 -1.05
N ILE A 56 -6.22 4.42 -1.79
CA ILE A 56 -5.53 4.11 -3.04
C ILE A 56 -4.06 4.50 -2.91
N LYS A 57 -3.17 3.51 -2.93
CA LYS A 57 -1.73 3.72 -2.98
C LYS A 57 -1.30 3.79 -4.44
N VAL A 58 -0.58 4.84 -4.81
CA VAL A 58 -0.12 5.11 -6.18
C VAL A 58 1.39 5.27 -6.20
N GLU A 59 2.05 4.56 -7.10
CA GLU A 59 3.50 4.61 -7.30
C GLU A 59 3.83 4.86 -8.78
N LYS A 60 4.98 5.48 -9.06
CA LYS A 60 5.44 5.68 -10.44
C LYS A 60 5.68 4.34 -11.12
N TYR A 61 5.16 4.16 -12.33
CA TYR A 61 5.15 2.86 -13.02
C TYR A 61 6.54 2.20 -13.10
N ARG A 62 7.60 2.98 -13.39
CA ARG A 62 8.98 2.48 -13.52
C ARG A 62 9.65 2.06 -12.21
N LYS A 63 9.18 2.55 -11.06
CA LYS A 63 9.74 2.26 -9.73
C LYS A 63 8.79 1.44 -8.86
N SER A 64 7.64 1.07 -9.41
CA SER A 64 6.53 0.48 -8.67
C SER A 64 6.87 -0.92 -8.19
N THR A 65 6.66 -1.18 -6.90
CA THR A 65 6.61 -2.53 -6.31
C THR A 65 5.19 -3.02 -6.12
N LEU A 66 4.18 -2.21 -6.47
CA LEU A 66 2.78 -2.49 -6.20
C LEU A 66 2.24 -3.75 -6.87
N ASN A 67 2.79 -4.18 -8.02
CA ASN A 67 2.36 -5.44 -8.62
C ASN A 67 2.72 -6.64 -7.71
N ILE A 68 3.89 -6.59 -7.07
CA ILE A 68 4.33 -7.62 -6.11
C ILE A 68 3.47 -7.54 -4.85
N GLU A 69 3.20 -6.33 -4.34
CA GLU A 69 2.30 -6.14 -3.19
C GLU A 69 0.90 -6.68 -3.48
N ALA A 70 0.35 -6.42 -4.67
CA ALA A 70 -0.95 -6.93 -5.10
C ALA A 70 -0.97 -8.47 -5.16
N ASP A 71 0.07 -9.10 -5.72
CA ASP A 71 0.19 -10.57 -5.75
C ASP A 71 0.21 -11.16 -4.35
N VAL A 72 0.95 -10.54 -3.42
CA VAL A 72 1.00 -10.96 -2.01
C VAL A 72 -0.38 -10.83 -1.36
N MET A 73 -1.05 -9.69 -1.52
CA MET A 73 -2.39 -9.47 -0.95
C MET A 73 -3.44 -10.43 -1.54
N LEU A 74 -3.40 -10.69 -2.85
CA LEU A 74 -4.29 -11.67 -3.50
C LEU A 74 -4.09 -13.09 -2.97
N ALA A 75 -2.84 -13.51 -2.80
CA ALA A 75 -2.54 -14.82 -2.24
C ALA A 75 -2.82 -14.90 -0.72
N ALA A 76 -2.81 -13.77 0.00
CA ALA A 76 -3.22 -13.70 1.40
C ALA A 76 -4.73 -13.87 1.55
N GLU A 77 -5.52 -13.19 0.69
CA GLU A 77 -6.98 -13.31 0.65
C GLU A 77 -7.39 -14.76 0.38
N ARG A 78 -6.78 -15.43 -0.61
CA ARG A 78 -7.06 -16.85 -0.93
C ARG A 78 -6.78 -17.81 0.23
N ARG A 79 -5.91 -17.42 1.15
CA ARG A 79 -5.56 -18.21 2.34
C ARG A 79 -6.30 -17.79 3.59
N ASN A 80 -7.18 -16.79 3.48
CA ASN A 80 -7.87 -16.18 4.62
C ASN A 80 -6.89 -15.72 5.72
N CYS A 81 -5.74 -15.14 5.33
CA CYS A 81 -4.83 -14.52 6.29
C CYS A 81 -5.57 -13.39 7.01
N GLU A 82 -5.49 -13.35 8.35
CA GLU A 82 -6.23 -12.36 9.15
C GLU A 82 -5.48 -11.04 9.23
N HIS A 83 -4.15 -11.08 9.21
CA HIS A 83 -3.30 -9.95 9.58
C HIS A 83 -2.73 -9.18 8.37
N ILE A 84 -3.07 -9.60 7.15
CA ILE A 84 -2.64 -8.96 5.90
C ILE A 84 -3.80 -8.17 5.32
N CYS A 85 -3.52 -6.94 4.86
CA CYS A 85 -4.55 -6.08 4.28
C CYS A 85 -5.17 -6.73 3.03
N ARG A 86 -6.49 -6.63 2.91
CA ARG A 86 -7.23 -7.15 1.76
C ARG A 86 -7.08 -6.23 0.57
N ILE A 87 -7.08 -6.81 -0.63
CA ILE A 87 -7.08 -6.06 -1.88
C ILE A 87 -8.52 -5.92 -2.40
N ILE A 88 -8.90 -4.72 -2.80
CA ILE A 88 -10.18 -4.44 -3.45
C ILE A 88 -10.00 -4.49 -4.96
N ASP A 89 -8.95 -3.83 -5.46
CA ASP A 89 -8.69 -3.64 -6.89
C ASP A 89 -7.22 -3.22 -7.10
N TYR A 90 -6.73 -3.28 -8.33
CA TYR A 90 -5.40 -2.82 -8.69
C TYR A 90 -5.30 -2.56 -10.19
N GLY A 91 -4.33 -1.76 -10.61
CA GLY A 91 -4.18 -1.45 -12.02
C GLY A 91 -2.93 -0.68 -12.38
N ASN A 92 -2.75 -0.48 -13.68
CA ASN A 92 -1.60 0.20 -14.26
C ASN A 92 -2.07 1.21 -15.30
N LYS A 93 -1.66 2.48 -15.15
CA LYS A 93 -1.81 3.50 -16.19
C LYS A 93 -0.44 3.78 -16.79
N LYS A 94 -0.04 2.96 -17.78
CA LYS A 94 1.27 3.07 -18.41
C LYS A 94 1.33 4.34 -19.29
N PRO A 95 2.44 5.11 -19.27
CA PRO A 95 3.69 4.91 -18.51
C PRO A 95 3.75 5.67 -17.17
N GLU A 96 2.62 6.20 -16.69
CA GLU A 96 2.54 7.16 -15.59
C GLU A 96 2.71 6.48 -14.22
N TYR A 97 1.79 5.59 -13.86
CA TYR A 97 1.72 5.03 -12.51
C TYR A 97 1.08 3.63 -12.45
N THR A 98 1.32 2.97 -11.32
CA THR A 98 0.61 1.77 -10.85
C THR A 98 -0.17 2.16 -9.61
N PHE A 99 -1.30 1.50 -9.36
CA PHE A 99 -2.07 1.73 -8.14
C PHE A 99 -2.65 0.42 -7.59
N ILE A 100 -2.88 0.41 -6.28
CA ILE A 100 -3.67 -0.61 -5.58
C ILE A 100 -4.77 0.08 -4.79
N VAL A 101 -5.94 -0.55 -4.74
CA VAL A 101 -7.09 -0.11 -3.96
C VAL A 101 -7.27 -1.08 -2.80
N MET A 102 -7.34 -0.55 -1.60
CA MET A 102 -7.48 -1.31 -0.36
C MET A 102 -8.53 -0.65 0.55
N PRO A 103 -9.04 -1.37 1.56
CA PRO A 103 -9.94 -0.77 2.55
C PRO A 103 -9.29 0.44 3.22
N LEU A 104 -10.07 1.48 3.46
CA LEU A 104 -9.62 2.61 4.26
C LEU A 104 -9.50 2.16 5.72
N LEU A 105 -8.26 2.05 6.20
CA LEU A 105 -7.98 1.73 7.60
C LEU A 105 -8.08 2.98 8.48
N GLY A 106 -8.07 2.76 9.80
CA GLY A 106 -8.01 3.85 10.76
C GLY A 106 -6.66 4.59 10.76
N LYS A 107 -6.47 5.44 11.76
CA LYS A 107 -5.21 6.16 11.97
C LYS A 107 -4.04 5.19 12.09
N ASP A 108 -2.89 5.58 11.55
CA ASP A 108 -1.66 4.80 11.67
C ASP A 108 -1.17 4.77 13.13
N LEU A 109 -0.31 3.79 13.44
CA LEU A 109 0.22 3.59 14.79
C LEU A 109 1.02 4.78 15.31
N GLN A 110 1.69 5.53 14.43
CA GLN A 110 2.46 6.70 14.85
C GLN A 110 1.54 7.83 15.28
N THR A 111 0.49 8.10 14.52
CA THR A 111 -0.56 9.07 14.88
C THR A 111 -1.24 8.67 16.19
N LEU A 112 -1.69 7.41 16.31
CA LEU A 112 -2.31 6.90 17.54
C LEU A 112 -1.39 7.02 18.76
N ARG A 113 -0.08 6.78 18.57
CA ARG A 113 0.92 6.95 19.61
C ARG A 113 1.05 8.41 20.04
N PHE A 114 1.07 9.36 19.09
CA PHE A 114 1.18 10.79 19.39
C PHE A 114 -0.04 11.36 20.11
N GLU A 115 -1.22 10.77 19.91
CA GLU A 115 -2.46 11.15 20.60
C GLU A 115 -2.49 10.68 22.07
N GLN A 116 -1.60 9.77 22.48
CA GLN A 116 -1.50 9.36 23.88
C GLN A 116 -0.88 10.48 24.73
N LEU A 117 -1.36 10.65 25.96
CA LEU A 117 -0.89 11.68 26.91
C LEU A 117 0.64 11.77 27.01
N ASN A 118 1.31 10.62 27.04
CA ASN A 118 2.76 10.51 27.19
C ASN A 118 3.48 10.05 25.89
N ARG A 119 2.80 10.11 24.74
CA ARG A 119 3.34 9.70 23.42
C ARG A 119 3.88 8.27 23.36
N HIS A 120 3.31 7.38 24.16
CA HIS A 120 3.57 5.95 24.15
C HIS A 120 2.29 5.18 24.43
N PHE A 121 2.20 3.95 23.92
CA PHE A 121 1.13 3.04 24.27
C PHE A 121 1.37 2.44 25.65
N SER A 122 0.29 2.07 26.35
CA SER A 122 0.42 1.27 27.57
C SER A 122 1.13 -0.05 27.29
N LEU A 123 1.65 -0.70 28.33
CA LEU A 123 2.28 -2.01 28.22
C LEU A 123 1.32 -3.04 27.60
N SER A 124 0.06 -3.04 28.01
CA SER A 124 -0.97 -3.95 27.48
C SER A 124 -1.18 -3.78 25.97
N THR A 125 -1.39 -2.55 25.51
CA THR A 125 -1.57 -2.25 24.08
C THR A 125 -0.32 -2.60 23.29
N SER A 126 0.87 -2.32 23.83
CA SER A 126 2.15 -2.64 23.18
C SER A 126 2.32 -4.16 23.00
N ILE A 127 1.96 -4.96 24.00
CA ILE A 127 2.01 -6.43 23.91
C ILE A 127 1.02 -6.94 22.86
N ILE A 128 -0.21 -6.42 22.84
CA ILE A 128 -1.22 -6.82 21.84
C ILE A 128 -0.74 -6.49 20.43
N LEU A 129 -0.21 -5.28 20.20
CA LEU A 129 0.37 -4.89 18.91
C LEU A 129 1.53 -5.80 18.50
N ALA A 130 2.41 -6.17 19.44
CA ALA A 130 3.53 -7.06 19.18
C ALA A 130 3.06 -8.47 18.78
N VAL A 131 2.05 -9.02 19.46
CA VAL A 131 1.47 -10.33 19.12
C VAL A 131 0.83 -10.31 17.73
N GLN A 132 0.02 -9.29 17.43
CA GLN A 132 -0.61 -9.12 16.11
C GLN A 132 0.44 -8.99 14.99
N THR A 133 1.49 -8.21 15.23
CA THR A 133 2.61 -8.05 14.28
C THR A 133 3.36 -9.37 14.07
N LEU A 134 3.62 -10.12 15.14
CA LEU A 134 4.31 -11.41 15.05
C LEU A 134 3.48 -12.45 14.31
N ASN A 135 2.16 -12.48 14.52
CA ASN A 135 1.25 -13.33 13.77
C ASN A 135 1.26 -12.99 12.27
N ALA A 136 1.24 -11.69 11.92
CA ALA A 136 1.35 -11.25 10.54
C ALA A 136 2.66 -11.71 9.89
N ILE A 137 3.79 -11.58 10.59
CA ILE A 137 5.09 -12.05 10.12
C ILE A 137 5.09 -13.58 9.96
N HIS A 138 4.49 -14.33 10.89
CA HIS A 138 4.38 -15.77 10.80
C HIS A 138 3.55 -16.19 9.58
N GLU A 139 2.38 -15.58 9.35
CA GLU A 139 1.58 -15.81 8.14
C GLU A 139 2.38 -15.50 6.88
N LEU A 140 3.07 -14.35 6.86
CA LEU A 140 3.89 -13.93 5.73
C LEU A 140 5.00 -14.95 5.44
N HIS A 141 5.73 -15.41 6.47
CA HIS A 141 6.81 -16.37 6.32
C HIS A 141 6.30 -17.76 5.90
N ARG A 142 5.22 -18.24 6.53
CA ARG A 142 4.64 -19.55 6.26
C ARG A 142 4.18 -19.70 4.82
N TYR A 143 3.59 -18.64 4.27
CA TYR A 143 2.98 -18.69 2.95
C TYR A 143 3.87 -18.09 1.88
N PHE A 144 4.52 -16.95 2.09
CA PHE A 144 5.13 -16.20 1.00
C PHE A 144 6.61 -16.47 0.81
N ILE A 145 7.39 -16.70 1.88
CA ILE A 145 8.79 -17.13 1.74
C ILE A 145 8.89 -18.50 1.08
N VAL A 146 7.99 -19.43 1.42
CA VAL A 146 7.94 -20.75 0.77
C VAL A 146 7.51 -20.64 -0.70
N ILE A 147 6.61 -19.70 -1.02
CA ILE A 147 6.18 -19.48 -2.41
C ILE A 147 7.23 -18.80 -3.25
N THR A 148 8.05 -17.87 -2.73
CA THR A 148 9.12 -17.29 -3.56
C THR A 148 10.06 -18.39 -4.04
N PHE A 149 10.40 -19.36 -3.20
CA PHE A 149 11.19 -20.54 -3.61
C PHE A 149 10.47 -21.44 -4.63
N MET A 150 9.16 -21.68 -4.46
CA MET A 150 8.41 -22.49 -5.43
C MET A 150 8.18 -21.75 -6.75
N MET A 151 7.87 -20.45 -6.73
CA MET A 151 7.70 -19.64 -7.93
C MET A 151 9.01 -19.43 -8.69
N TYR A 152 10.15 -19.31 -8.02
CA TYR A 152 11.45 -19.34 -8.72
C TYR A 152 11.69 -20.67 -9.44
N SER A 153 11.27 -21.81 -8.87
CA SER A 153 11.30 -23.09 -9.60
C SER A 153 10.28 -23.16 -10.74
N TYR A 154 9.04 -22.68 -10.57
CA TYR A 154 8.02 -22.73 -11.64
C TYR A 154 8.25 -21.71 -12.77
N TYR A 155 8.78 -20.51 -12.49
CA TYR A 155 9.20 -19.55 -13.52
C TYR A 155 10.41 -20.05 -14.32
N TYR A 156 11.33 -20.80 -13.70
CA TYR A 156 12.41 -21.47 -14.44
C TYR A 156 11.90 -22.62 -15.32
N TYR A 157 10.87 -23.37 -14.90
CA TYR A 157 10.32 -24.45 -15.74
C TYR A 157 9.47 -23.95 -16.91
N CYS A 158 8.82 -22.78 -16.79
CA CYS A 158 7.97 -22.25 -17.87
C CYS A 158 8.74 -21.47 -18.96
N TYR A 159 10.02 -21.14 -18.73
CA TYR A 159 10.90 -20.50 -19.72
C TYR A 159 11.75 -21.49 -20.55
N TYR A 160 11.61 -22.80 -20.32
CA TYR A 160 12.34 -23.87 -21.02
C TYR A 160 11.43 -24.93 -21.67
N CYS A 161 10.18 -24.59 -21.99
CA CYS A 161 9.32 -25.39 -22.87
C CYS A 161 8.83 -24.55 -24.05
#